data_AF-A0A7L4PNK6-F1
#
_entry.id   AF-A0A7L4PNK6-F1
#
_cell.length_a   1.000
_cell.length_b   1.000
_cell.length_c   1.000
_cell.angle_alpha   90.00
_cell.angle_beta   90.00
_cell.angle_gamma   90.00
#
_symmetry.space_group_name_H-M   'P 1'
#
loop_
_entity.id
_entity.type
_entity.pdbx_description
1 polymer ?
#
loop_
_entity_poly.entity_id
_entity_poly.type
_entity_poly.pdbx_seq_one_letter_code
_entity_poly.pdbx_strand_id
1 'polypeptide(L)'
;DVHLAEKPADPKVRADDKKFADFLDHIASNQLKKGGDLVLVGDIFDFWRRDYAKVLIETEDIVTRLTGLSDKVKVHYVVGNHDYFMLKLKEYLADRFPFADVAKQVSLGDGVDKYFFTHGYQLEVIGNPYFKSLTAYELFAENLCLAGDDTGNAASELWDAIQTSKNFLSDLKRVPKDISGALHSMMEKPETRLAGTHEAKYFVDQLACSRSRCMYLGMSKDEVLVFGHTHRPFNDPQNRVANTGSWNKDSGREYNYLEIDKGKITPQIWK
;
A
#
# COMPACT_ATOMS: atom_id res chain seq x y z
N ASP A 1 -4.69 -1.26 1.24
CA ASP A 1 -5.44 0.00 1.47
C ASP A 1 -6.51 -0.19 2.55
N VAL A 2 -6.09 -0.27 3.82
CA VAL A 2 -6.97 -0.28 4.99
C VAL A 2 -6.98 1.07 5.70
N HIS A 3 -5.85 1.79 5.82
CA HIS A 3 -5.70 3.11 6.46
C HIS A 3 -6.20 3.22 7.90
N LEU A 4 -5.95 2.21 8.73
CA LEU A 4 -6.40 2.15 10.13
C LEU A 4 -6.08 3.46 10.88
N ALA A 5 -7.06 3.92 11.67
CA ALA A 5 -7.01 5.16 12.45
C ALA A 5 -6.79 6.47 11.64
N GLU A 6 -7.11 6.51 10.34
CA GLU A 6 -7.03 7.74 9.53
C GLU A 6 -7.74 8.94 10.21
N LYS A 7 -8.96 8.72 10.75
CA LYS A 7 -9.76 9.70 11.50
C LYS A 7 -10.53 9.02 12.65
N PRO A 8 -9.93 8.74 13.81
CA PRO A 8 -10.57 7.94 14.87
C PRO A 8 -11.77 8.63 15.51
N ALA A 9 -11.90 9.96 15.37
CA ALA A 9 -13.10 10.68 15.80
C ALA A 9 -14.31 10.41 14.89
N ASP A 10 -14.10 10.01 13.64
CA ASP A 10 -15.17 9.68 12.69
C ASP A 10 -15.77 8.31 13.05
N PRO A 11 -17.08 8.25 13.39
CA PRO A 11 -17.76 6.99 13.69
C PRO A 11 -17.67 5.95 12.57
N LYS A 12 -17.62 6.41 11.32
CA LYS A 12 -17.51 5.52 10.17
C LYS A 12 -16.14 4.85 10.11
N VAL A 13 -15.06 5.61 10.28
CA VAL A 13 -13.70 5.05 10.32
C VAL A 13 -13.57 4.00 11.43
N ARG A 14 -14.12 4.27 12.62
CA ARG A 14 -14.13 3.27 13.69
C ARG A 14 -14.91 2.01 13.32
N ALA A 15 -16.00 2.13 12.58
CA ALA A 15 -16.77 0.99 12.10
C ALA A 15 -15.98 0.17 11.06
N ASP A 16 -15.29 0.85 10.14
CA ASP A 16 -14.47 0.23 9.10
C ASP A 16 -13.25 -0.51 9.71
N ASP A 17 -12.60 0.10 10.71
CA ASP A 17 -11.50 -0.50 11.47
C ASP A 17 -11.98 -1.72 12.27
N LYS A 18 -13.14 -1.63 12.94
CA LYS A 18 -13.76 -2.80 13.60
C LYS A 18 -14.08 -3.91 12.60
N LYS A 19 -14.59 -3.57 11.41
CA LYS A 19 -14.86 -4.55 10.36
C LYS A 19 -13.61 -5.29 9.92
N PHE A 20 -12.46 -4.60 9.89
CA PHE A 20 -11.16 -5.23 9.63
C PHE A 20 -10.77 -6.20 10.74
N ALA A 21 -10.94 -5.82 12.01
CA ALA A 21 -10.72 -6.72 13.14
C ALA A 21 -11.58 -8.00 13.04
N ASP A 22 -12.89 -7.84 12.77
CA ASP A 22 -13.82 -8.96 12.59
C ASP A 22 -13.40 -9.86 11.41
N PHE A 23 -12.86 -9.28 10.34
CA PHE A 23 -12.34 -10.02 9.19
C PHE A 23 -11.09 -10.83 9.54
N LEU A 24 -10.16 -10.28 10.33
CA LEU A 24 -8.98 -11.03 10.80
C LEU A 24 -9.39 -12.27 11.60
N ASP A 25 -10.38 -12.13 12.49
CA ASP A 25 -10.92 -13.24 13.27
C ASP A 25 -11.58 -14.31 12.37
N HIS A 26 -12.29 -13.86 11.32
CA HIS A 26 -12.92 -14.73 10.32
C HIS A 26 -11.88 -15.54 9.53
N ILE A 27 -10.87 -14.90 8.94
CA ILE A 27 -9.86 -15.62 8.14
C ILE A 27 -9.00 -16.54 9.01
N ALA A 28 -8.70 -16.15 10.25
CA ALA A 28 -7.98 -16.98 11.22
C ALA A 28 -8.73 -18.29 11.50
N SER A 29 -10.05 -18.19 11.63
CA SER A 29 -10.92 -19.32 12.00
C SER A 29 -11.33 -20.19 10.80
N ASN A 30 -11.20 -19.67 9.59
CA ASN A 30 -11.65 -20.31 8.36
C ASN A 30 -10.49 -20.54 7.40
N GLN A 31 -10.26 -19.60 6.46
CA GLN A 31 -9.29 -19.74 5.36
C GLN A 31 -7.90 -20.15 5.83
N LEU A 32 -7.41 -19.51 6.88
CA LEU A 32 -6.03 -19.66 7.38
C LEU A 32 -5.95 -20.55 8.63
N LYS A 33 -7.04 -21.27 8.96
CA LYS A 33 -7.10 -22.13 10.15
C LYS A 33 -5.98 -23.17 10.20
N LYS A 34 -5.55 -23.66 9.04
CA LYS A 34 -4.49 -24.69 8.90
C LYS A 34 -3.10 -24.09 8.62
N GLY A 35 -2.96 -22.78 8.75
CA GLY A 35 -1.80 -22.03 8.26
C GLY A 35 -2.00 -21.55 6.83
N GLY A 36 -0.93 -21.00 6.24
CA GLY A 36 -0.93 -20.36 4.92
C GLY A 36 -0.24 -19.00 4.98
N ASP A 37 -0.51 -18.17 3.98
CA ASP A 37 0.10 -16.86 3.81
C ASP A 37 -1.00 -15.77 3.85
N LEU A 38 -0.78 -14.73 4.65
CA LEU A 38 -1.56 -13.50 4.64
C LEU A 38 -0.70 -12.39 4.07
N VAL A 39 -1.09 -11.85 2.91
CA VAL A 39 -0.38 -10.72 2.31
C VAL A 39 -1.15 -9.43 2.54
N LEU A 40 -0.56 -8.52 3.30
CA LEU A 40 -1.06 -7.17 3.52
C LEU A 40 -0.48 -6.25 2.44
N VAL A 41 -1.31 -5.84 1.46
CA VAL A 41 -0.88 -5.11 0.26
C VAL A 41 -0.90 -3.59 0.47
N GLY A 42 -0.11 -3.13 1.44
CA GLY A 42 0.17 -1.72 1.73
C GLY A 42 -0.98 -0.88 2.24
N ASP A 43 -0.62 0.30 2.75
CA ASP A 43 -1.54 1.29 3.32
C ASP A 43 -2.46 0.65 4.38
N ILE A 44 -1.93 -0.17 5.27
CA ILE A 44 -2.72 -0.80 6.35
C ILE A 44 -2.94 0.19 7.48
N PHE A 45 -1.90 0.93 7.87
CA PHE A 45 -1.97 2.01 8.85
C PHE A 45 -1.83 3.36 8.15
N ASP A 46 -2.46 4.42 8.69
CA ASP A 46 -2.30 5.76 8.13
C ASP A 46 -1.30 6.60 8.93
N PHE A 47 0.00 6.43 8.66
CA PHE A 47 1.05 7.22 9.31
C PHE A 47 1.30 8.57 8.64
N TRP A 48 0.77 8.79 7.43
CA TRP A 48 0.90 10.10 6.77
C TRP A 48 0.12 11.20 7.45
N ARG A 49 -1.00 10.88 8.10
CA ARG A 49 -1.92 11.87 8.68
C ARG A 49 -1.85 11.94 10.19
N ARG A 50 -1.11 11.02 10.80
CA ARG A 50 -1.17 10.72 12.22
C ARG A 50 0.18 10.29 12.73
N ASP A 51 0.45 10.63 13.98
CA ASP A 51 1.57 10.06 14.72
C ASP A 51 1.50 8.51 14.73
N TYR A 52 2.54 7.86 14.22
CA TYR A 52 2.57 6.41 14.04
C TYR A 52 2.44 5.65 15.37
N ALA A 53 2.95 6.20 16.48
CA ALA A 53 2.84 5.55 17.78
C ALA A 53 1.40 5.64 18.30
N LYS A 54 0.73 6.78 18.12
CA LYS A 54 -0.71 6.92 18.43
C LYS A 54 -1.55 5.95 17.60
N VAL A 55 -1.29 5.83 16.29
CA VAL A 55 -2.03 4.90 15.41
C VAL A 55 -1.91 3.47 15.92
N LEU A 56 -0.70 3.02 16.25
CA LEU A 56 -0.47 1.65 16.75
C LEU A 56 -1.11 1.40 18.12
N ILE A 57 -1.13 2.40 19.02
CA ILE A 57 -1.81 2.31 20.32
C ILE A 57 -3.33 2.26 20.13
N GLU A 58 -3.90 3.15 19.30
CA GLU A 58 -5.35 3.21 19.04
C GLU A 58 -5.88 1.96 18.33
N THR A 59 -5.00 1.21 17.64
CA THR A 59 -5.33 -0.01 16.89
C THR A 59 -4.70 -1.26 17.51
N GLU A 60 -4.37 -1.21 18.81
CA GLU A 60 -3.65 -2.27 19.53
C GLU A 60 -4.36 -3.63 19.43
N ASP A 61 -5.68 -3.64 19.34
CA ASP A 61 -6.49 -4.85 19.24
C ASP A 61 -6.31 -5.55 17.88
N ILE A 62 -6.15 -4.77 16.80
CA ILE A 62 -5.84 -5.26 15.46
C ILE A 62 -4.37 -5.69 15.38
N VAL A 63 -3.45 -4.91 15.94
CA VAL A 63 -2.02 -5.29 16.03
C VAL A 63 -1.87 -6.62 16.77
N THR A 64 -2.59 -6.81 17.89
CA THR A 64 -2.60 -8.07 18.65
C THR A 64 -3.10 -9.23 17.81
N ARG A 65 -4.15 -9.04 17.00
CA ARG A 65 -4.66 -10.09 16.09
C ARG A 65 -3.65 -10.44 14.99
N LEU A 66 -3.05 -9.44 14.35
CA LEU A 66 -2.05 -9.66 13.29
C LEU A 66 -0.80 -10.39 13.84
N THR A 67 -0.33 -9.98 15.01
CA THR A 67 0.82 -10.63 15.66
C THR A 67 0.47 -12.04 16.15
N GLY A 68 -0.71 -12.25 16.76
CA GLY A 68 -1.15 -13.61 17.13
C GLY A 68 -1.39 -14.53 15.94
N LEU A 69 -1.86 -14.00 14.80
CA LEU A 69 -1.96 -14.75 13.54
C LEU A 69 -0.59 -15.25 13.06
N SER A 70 0.46 -14.47 13.29
CA SER A 70 1.82 -14.78 12.82
C SER A 70 2.43 -16.05 13.43
N ASP A 71 1.85 -16.56 14.53
CA ASP A 71 2.26 -17.83 15.16
C ASP A 71 1.98 -19.05 14.27
N LYS A 72 1.02 -18.96 13.35
CA LYS A 72 0.58 -20.08 12.48
C LYS A 72 0.53 -19.72 11.00
N VAL A 73 0.43 -18.44 10.68
CA VAL A 73 0.28 -17.90 9.33
C VAL A 73 1.52 -17.07 9.01
N LYS A 74 2.05 -17.20 7.81
CA LYS A 74 3.10 -16.29 7.34
C LYS A 74 2.48 -14.97 6.95
N VAL A 75 2.67 -13.95 7.77
CA VAL A 75 2.21 -12.59 7.47
C VAL A 75 3.29 -11.90 6.65
N HIS A 76 2.96 -11.53 5.42
CA HIS A 76 3.81 -10.75 4.51
C HIS A 76 3.27 -9.33 4.41
N TYR A 77 4.04 -8.36 4.88
CA TYR A 77 3.66 -6.95 4.85
C TYR A 77 4.34 -6.25 3.67
N VAL A 78 3.58 -6.02 2.60
CA VAL A 78 4.02 -5.16 1.50
C VAL A 78 3.71 -3.72 1.91
N VAL A 79 4.72 -2.86 2.03
CA VAL A 79 4.47 -1.46 2.43
C VAL A 79 3.82 -0.67 1.31
N GLY A 80 2.86 0.17 1.69
CA GLY A 80 2.32 1.21 0.85
C GLY A 80 3.01 2.55 1.13
N ASN A 81 2.46 3.61 0.58
CA ASN A 81 3.02 4.93 0.80
C ASN A 81 2.63 5.50 2.17
N HIS A 82 1.42 5.22 2.68
CA HIS A 82 0.94 5.71 3.97
C HIS A 82 1.61 5.07 5.20
N ASP A 83 2.17 3.88 5.04
CA ASP A 83 2.80 3.11 6.10
C ASP A 83 4.26 2.74 5.77
N TYR A 84 4.91 3.53 4.92
CA TYR A 84 6.27 3.30 4.44
C TYR A 84 7.30 3.14 5.58
N PHE A 85 7.08 3.81 6.71
CA PHE A 85 7.90 3.72 7.92
C PHE A 85 7.99 2.29 8.51
N MET A 86 7.09 1.38 8.15
CA MET A 86 7.16 -0.03 8.55
C MET A 86 8.49 -0.70 8.13
N LEU A 87 9.10 -0.27 7.01
CA LEU A 87 10.43 -0.74 6.61
C LEU A 87 11.50 -0.40 7.66
N LYS A 88 11.46 0.81 8.20
CA LYS A 88 12.39 1.27 9.24
C LYS A 88 12.15 0.57 10.56
N LEU A 89 10.89 0.35 10.93
CA LEU A 89 10.57 -0.46 12.11
C LEU A 89 11.10 -1.89 11.98
N LYS A 90 10.98 -2.52 10.82
CA LYS A 90 11.60 -3.84 10.55
C LYS A 90 13.12 -3.77 10.65
N GLU A 91 13.76 -2.75 10.10
CA GLU A 91 15.21 -2.55 10.19
C GLU A 91 15.69 -2.48 11.64
N TYR A 92 15.03 -1.67 12.48
CA TYR A 92 15.39 -1.51 13.90
C TYR A 92 15.14 -2.75 14.75
N LEU A 93 14.06 -3.49 14.47
CA LEU A 93 13.70 -4.67 15.25
C LEU A 93 14.36 -5.95 14.72
N ALA A 94 14.83 -5.95 13.48
CA ALA A 94 15.41 -7.09 12.78
C ALA A 94 14.52 -8.34 12.93
N ASP A 95 15.07 -9.41 13.49
CA ASP A 95 14.39 -10.70 13.68
C ASP A 95 13.32 -10.68 14.78
N ARG A 96 13.25 -9.60 15.58
CA ARG A 96 12.19 -9.42 16.59
C ARG A 96 10.90 -8.88 16.01
N PHE A 97 10.89 -8.49 14.73
CA PHE A 97 9.68 -8.04 14.07
C PHE A 97 8.76 -9.25 13.79
N PRO A 98 7.46 -9.20 14.14
CA PRO A 98 6.59 -10.37 14.18
C PRO A 98 6.20 -10.95 12.81
N PHE A 99 6.35 -10.19 11.72
CA PHE A 99 5.95 -10.62 10.38
C PHE A 99 7.09 -11.29 9.63
N ALA A 100 6.73 -12.28 8.81
CA ALA A 100 7.66 -13.07 8.01
C ALA A 100 8.45 -12.19 7.05
N ASP A 101 7.75 -11.27 6.37
CA ASP A 101 8.35 -10.27 5.49
C ASP A 101 7.77 -8.88 5.78
N VAL A 102 8.61 -7.86 5.69
CA VAL A 102 8.21 -6.46 5.57
C VAL A 102 9.05 -5.85 4.46
N ALA A 103 8.43 -5.59 3.31
CA ALA A 103 9.15 -5.26 2.08
C ALA A 103 8.31 -4.37 1.16
N LYS A 104 8.94 -3.78 0.12
CA LYS A 104 8.22 -3.07 -0.94
C LYS A 104 7.53 -3.99 -1.94
N GLN A 105 8.00 -5.23 -2.00
CA GLN A 105 7.49 -6.27 -2.88
C GLN A 105 7.81 -7.65 -2.31
N VAL A 106 6.97 -8.62 -2.61
CA VAL A 106 7.15 -10.02 -2.23
C VAL A 106 6.74 -10.90 -3.40
N SER A 107 7.50 -11.96 -3.68
CA SER A 107 7.12 -13.00 -4.64
C SER A 107 6.81 -14.30 -3.90
N LEU A 108 5.60 -14.83 -4.05
CA LEU A 108 5.17 -16.10 -3.45
C LEU A 108 4.75 -17.10 -4.55
N GLY A 109 4.87 -18.39 -4.27
CA GLY A 109 4.43 -19.45 -5.18
C GLY A 109 3.23 -20.20 -4.62
N ASP A 110 2.27 -20.55 -5.48
CA ASP A 110 1.19 -21.49 -5.16
C ASP A 110 1.00 -22.44 -6.37
N GLY A 111 1.32 -23.72 -6.17
CA GLY A 111 1.40 -24.70 -7.24
C GLY A 111 2.47 -24.35 -8.28
N VAL A 112 2.03 -24.16 -9.54
CA VAL A 112 2.92 -23.81 -10.66
C VAL A 112 3.02 -22.29 -10.89
N ASP A 113 2.10 -21.52 -10.29
CA ASP A 113 2.03 -20.09 -10.46
C ASP A 113 2.89 -19.38 -9.40
N LYS A 114 3.42 -18.22 -9.80
CA LYS A 114 4.11 -17.28 -8.92
C LYS A 114 3.39 -15.94 -8.96
N TYR A 115 3.30 -15.30 -7.82
CA TYR A 115 2.58 -14.06 -7.59
C TYR A 115 3.55 -13.01 -7.10
N PHE A 116 3.61 -11.88 -7.79
CA PHE A 116 4.40 -10.72 -7.41
C PHE A 116 3.48 -9.68 -6.77
N PHE A 117 3.66 -9.43 -5.49
CA PHE A 117 2.89 -8.47 -4.72
C PHE A 117 3.64 -7.16 -4.58
N THR A 118 2.97 -6.05 -4.86
CA THR A 118 3.46 -4.68 -4.62
C THR A 118 2.29 -3.77 -4.29
N HIS A 119 2.48 -2.65 -3.59
CA HIS A 119 1.35 -1.79 -3.25
C HIS A 119 0.72 -1.12 -4.48
N GLY A 120 1.53 -0.52 -5.37
CA GLY A 120 1.03 0.04 -6.64
C GLY A 120 1.31 1.51 -6.86
N TYR A 121 1.72 2.29 -5.84
CA TYR A 121 2.18 3.67 -6.03
C TYR A 121 3.30 3.77 -7.07
N GLN A 122 4.09 2.69 -7.23
CA GLN A 122 5.15 2.61 -8.22
C GLN A 122 4.61 2.81 -9.64
N LEU A 123 3.50 2.12 -9.97
CA LEU A 123 2.85 2.22 -11.27
C LEU A 123 2.35 3.64 -11.55
N GLU A 124 1.84 4.31 -10.52
CA GLU A 124 1.40 5.70 -10.64
C GLU A 124 2.58 6.64 -10.92
N VAL A 125 3.68 6.53 -10.15
CA VAL A 125 4.87 7.37 -10.35
C VAL A 125 5.45 7.16 -11.75
N ILE A 126 5.53 5.91 -12.21
CA ILE A 126 6.00 5.57 -13.56
C ILE A 126 5.05 6.12 -14.63
N GLY A 127 3.75 6.07 -14.36
CA GLY A 127 2.69 6.58 -15.24
C GLY A 127 2.58 8.09 -15.27
N ASN A 128 3.07 8.79 -14.25
CA ASN A 128 2.96 10.24 -14.15
C ASN A 128 3.83 10.94 -15.21
N PRO A 129 3.26 11.76 -16.11
CA PRO A 129 4.03 12.39 -17.19
C PRO A 129 5.00 13.50 -16.73
N TYR A 130 4.90 13.97 -15.49
CA TYR A 130 5.68 15.11 -14.96
C TYR A 130 6.70 14.72 -13.90
N PHE A 131 6.38 13.75 -13.04
CA PHE A 131 7.23 13.35 -11.93
C PHE A 131 7.38 11.83 -11.84
N LYS A 132 8.53 11.32 -12.29
CA LYS A 132 8.83 9.87 -12.41
C LYS A 132 9.91 9.36 -11.45
N SER A 133 10.25 10.13 -10.41
CA SER A 133 11.28 9.72 -9.46
C SER A 133 10.67 8.90 -8.33
N LEU A 134 10.81 7.58 -8.40
CA LEU A 134 10.42 6.68 -7.31
C LEU A 134 11.18 7.00 -6.02
N THR A 135 12.48 7.25 -6.12
CA THR A 135 13.30 7.61 -4.95
C THR A 135 12.76 8.86 -4.25
N ALA A 136 12.27 9.84 -5.02
CA ALA A 136 11.72 11.06 -4.43
C ALA A 136 10.42 10.76 -3.72
N TYR A 137 9.52 10.06 -4.42
CA TYR A 137 8.22 9.69 -3.89
C TYR A 137 8.36 8.88 -2.59
N GLU A 138 9.29 7.93 -2.55
CA GLU A 138 9.56 7.10 -1.37
C GLU A 138 10.15 7.91 -0.21
N LEU A 139 11.07 8.85 -0.50
CA LEU A 139 11.57 9.77 0.52
C LEU A 139 10.44 10.65 1.07
N PHE A 140 9.51 11.08 0.21
CA PHE A 140 8.33 11.82 0.65
C PHE A 140 7.43 10.96 1.54
N ALA A 141 7.16 9.73 1.12
CA ALA A 141 6.34 8.79 1.85
C ALA A 141 6.90 8.49 3.25
N GLU A 142 8.22 8.29 3.36
CA GLU A 142 8.89 8.08 4.65
C GLU A 142 8.76 9.28 5.58
N ASN A 143 9.07 10.49 5.11
CA ASN A 143 9.08 11.67 5.96
C ASN A 143 7.67 12.12 6.37
N LEU A 144 6.65 11.91 5.52
CA LEU A 144 5.27 12.12 5.93
C LEU A 144 4.84 11.17 7.06
N CYS A 145 5.37 9.94 7.10
CA CYS A 145 5.14 9.05 8.25
C CYS A 145 5.79 9.59 9.55
N LEU A 146 6.89 10.34 9.43
CA LEU A 146 7.63 10.89 10.57
C LEU A 146 7.09 12.25 11.05
N ALA A 147 6.31 12.93 10.22
CA ALA A 147 5.69 14.23 10.51
C ALA A 147 4.71 14.19 11.70
N GLY A 148 4.11 13.02 11.94
CA GLY A 148 3.05 12.85 12.92
C GLY A 148 1.80 13.65 12.57
N ASP A 149 1.20 14.31 13.56
CA ASP A 149 -0.07 15.05 13.37
C ASP A 149 0.12 16.43 12.68
N ASP A 150 1.35 16.87 12.38
CA ASP A 150 1.66 18.17 11.74
C ASP A 150 2.11 18.02 10.27
N THR A 151 1.22 17.46 9.44
CA THR A 151 1.54 17.11 8.06
C THR A 151 1.78 18.31 7.14
N GLY A 152 1.17 19.46 7.46
CA GLY A 152 1.24 20.67 6.64
C GLY A 152 2.62 21.34 6.67
N ASN A 153 3.20 21.49 7.86
CA ASN A 153 4.56 22.01 8.01
C ASN A 153 5.59 21.00 7.49
N ALA A 154 5.38 19.71 7.76
CA ALA A 154 6.30 18.66 7.33
C ALA A 154 6.47 18.59 5.80
N ALA A 155 5.42 18.79 5.00
CA ALA A 155 5.55 18.83 3.55
C ALA A 155 6.47 19.96 3.05
N SER A 156 6.43 21.13 3.73
CA SER A 156 7.27 22.28 3.40
C SER A 156 8.73 22.06 3.80
N GLU A 157 8.97 21.54 5.01
CA GLU A 157 10.31 21.24 5.51
C GLU A 157 11.00 20.11 4.71
N LEU A 158 10.23 19.10 4.31
CA LEU A 158 10.67 17.99 3.49
C LEU A 158 11.08 18.44 2.09
N TRP A 159 10.37 19.42 1.53
CA TRP A 159 10.77 20.06 0.28
C TRP A 159 12.12 20.78 0.42
N ASP A 160 12.32 21.55 1.50
CA ASP A 160 13.58 22.25 1.74
C ASP A 160 14.76 21.28 1.95
N ALA A 161 14.54 20.17 2.66
CA ALA A 161 15.54 19.12 2.85
C ALA A 161 15.94 18.47 1.51
N ILE A 162 14.96 18.19 0.65
CA ILE A 162 15.18 17.60 -0.68
C ILE A 162 15.90 18.58 -1.63
N GLN A 163 15.55 19.87 -1.58
CA GLN A 163 16.26 20.90 -2.35
C GLN A 163 17.72 21.07 -1.94
N THR A 164 17.98 20.99 -0.63
CA THR A 164 19.33 21.16 -0.08
C THR A 164 20.24 19.98 -0.44
N SER A 165 19.65 18.80 -0.69
CA SER A 165 20.33 17.64 -1.28
C SER A 165 20.60 17.86 -2.77
N LYS A 166 21.69 18.57 -3.11
CA LYS A 166 22.11 18.87 -4.49
C LYS A 166 22.21 17.64 -5.40
N ASN A 167 22.53 16.47 -4.85
CA ASN A 167 22.64 15.20 -5.60
C ASN A 167 21.26 14.64 -5.98
N PHE A 168 20.22 14.97 -5.23
CA PHE A 168 18.89 14.42 -5.42
C PHE A 168 18.15 15.09 -6.58
N LEU A 169 18.27 16.42 -6.68
CA LEU A 169 17.63 17.19 -7.74
C LEU A 169 18.43 17.22 -9.06
N SER A 170 19.74 16.96 -9.02
CA SER A 170 20.58 16.96 -10.24
C SER A 170 20.20 15.87 -11.24
N ASP A 171 19.63 14.76 -10.77
CA ASP A 171 19.22 13.63 -11.61
C ASP A 171 17.78 13.74 -12.16
N LEU A 172 17.00 14.72 -11.66
CA LEU A 172 15.66 15.01 -12.15
C LEU A 172 15.71 15.96 -13.36
N LYS A 173 15.61 15.38 -14.57
CA LYS A 173 15.56 16.14 -15.85
C LYS A 173 14.43 17.19 -15.93
N ARG A 174 13.39 17.07 -15.09
CA ARG A 174 12.31 18.04 -14.91
C ARG A 174 11.85 18.00 -13.45
N VAL A 175 12.24 19.02 -12.68
CA VAL A 175 11.69 19.28 -11.35
C VAL A 175 10.36 20.02 -11.54
N PRO A 176 9.22 19.51 -11.04
CA PRO A 176 7.95 20.23 -11.13
C PRO A 176 8.08 21.65 -10.56
N LYS A 177 7.47 22.64 -11.23
CA LYS A 177 7.52 24.04 -10.74
C LYS A 177 6.74 24.24 -9.43
N ASP A 178 5.84 23.31 -9.12
CA ASP A 178 5.00 23.31 -7.92
C ASP A 178 5.01 21.93 -7.26
N ILE A 179 6.06 21.66 -6.48
CA ILE A 179 6.21 20.38 -5.76
C ILE A 179 5.38 20.36 -4.49
N SER A 180 5.15 21.51 -3.86
CA SER A 180 4.20 21.61 -2.73
C SER A 180 2.80 21.20 -3.18
N GLY A 181 2.32 21.71 -4.32
CA GLY A 181 1.07 21.26 -4.94
C GLY A 181 1.08 19.77 -5.31
N ALA A 182 2.21 19.25 -5.82
CA ALA A 182 2.33 17.82 -6.11
C ALA A 182 2.21 16.96 -4.84
N LEU A 183 2.89 17.33 -3.75
CA LEU A 183 2.79 16.65 -2.45
C LEU A 183 1.39 16.74 -1.86
N HIS A 184 0.80 17.92 -1.92
CA HIS A 184 -0.56 18.13 -1.45
C HIS A 184 -1.57 17.28 -2.24
N SER A 185 -1.33 17.08 -3.55
CA SER A 185 -2.12 16.18 -4.38
C SER A 185 -1.92 14.71 -3.98
N MET A 186 -0.71 14.31 -3.57
CA MET A 186 -0.42 12.94 -3.12
C MET A 186 -1.24 12.58 -1.87
N MET A 187 -1.50 13.55 -1.00
CA MET A 187 -2.34 13.38 0.19
C MET A 187 -3.84 13.30 -0.12
N GLU A 188 -4.26 13.62 -1.34
CA GLU A 188 -5.63 13.37 -1.78
C GLU A 188 -5.87 11.87 -1.98
N LYS A 189 -7.13 11.47 -1.86
CA LYS A 189 -7.53 10.08 -2.11
C LYS A 189 -7.16 9.68 -3.56
N PRO A 190 -6.76 8.43 -3.79
CA PRO A 190 -6.42 7.92 -5.12
C PRO A 190 -7.48 8.23 -6.19
N GLU A 191 -8.77 8.29 -5.87
CA GLU A 191 -9.79 8.57 -6.88
C GLU A 191 -9.73 9.99 -7.41
N THR A 192 -9.55 10.96 -6.52
CA THR A 192 -9.43 12.38 -6.90
C THR A 192 -8.13 12.58 -7.69
N ARG A 193 -7.02 12.05 -7.17
CA ARG A 193 -5.70 12.21 -7.79
C ARG A 193 -5.59 11.50 -9.14
N LEU A 194 -6.09 10.26 -9.25
CA LEU A 194 -5.96 9.47 -10.48
C LEU A 194 -6.99 9.88 -11.56
N ALA A 195 -8.13 10.47 -11.19
CA ALA A 195 -9.15 10.95 -12.13
C ALA A 195 -8.93 12.41 -12.60
N GLY A 196 -7.91 13.09 -12.08
CA GLY A 196 -7.58 14.48 -12.43
C GLY A 196 -7.05 14.67 -13.86
N THR A 197 -6.38 15.80 -14.10
CA THR A 197 -5.98 16.36 -15.41
C THR A 197 -5.19 15.46 -16.35
N HIS A 198 -4.74 14.28 -15.91
CA HIS A 198 -3.88 13.39 -16.68
C HIS A 198 -4.41 11.96 -16.82
N GLU A 199 -5.63 11.68 -16.31
CA GLU A 199 -6.25 10.34 -16.35
C GLU A 199 -5.28 9.20 -15.98
N ALA A 200 -4.40 9.45 -15.01
CA ALA A 200 -3.35 8.52 -14.59
C ALA A 200 -3.93 7.15 -14.21
N LYS A 201 -5.20 7.12 -13.78
CA LYS A 201 -6.03 5.93 -13.58
C LYS A 201 -5.96 4.92 -14.73
N TYR A 202 -6.25 5.37 -15.95
CA TYR A 202 -6.28 4.48 -17.11
C TYR A 202 -4.88 4.00 -17.47
N PHE A 203 -3.89 4.89 -17.35
CA PHE A 203 -2.51 4.55 -17.62
C PHE A 203 -1.93 3.53 -16.62
N VAL A 204 -2.29 3.62 -15.33
CA VAL A 204 -1.90 2.65 -14.31
C VAL A 204 -2.44 1.26 -14.64
N ASP A 205 -3.73 1.15 -14.98
CA ASP A 205 -4.36 -0.12 -15.37
C ASP A 205 -3.73 -0.66 -16.67
N GLN A 206 -3.50 0.20 -17.67
CA GLN A 206 -2.82 -0.19 -18.91
C GLN A 206 -1.39 -0.68 -18.67
N LEU A 207 -0.63 0.01 -17.81
CA LEU A 207 0.73 -0.38 -17.46
C LEU A 207 0.72 -1.72 -16.71
N ALA A 208 -0.21 -1.90 -15.78
CA ALA A 208 -0.39 -3.15 -15.03
C ALA A 208 -0.78 -4.32 -15.95
N CYS A 209 -1.61 -4.11 -16.97
CA CYS A 209 -1.95 -5.13 -17.96
C CYS A 209 -0.84 -5.35 -19.01
N SER A 210 0.03 -4.37 -19.22
CA SER A 210 1.13 -4.46 -20.19
C SER A 210 2.23 -5.41 -19.72
N ARG A 211 2.81 -6.18 -20.66
CA ARG A 211 4.02 -6.98 -20.40
C ARG A 211 5.23 -6.12 -20.02
N SER A 212 5.27 -4.86 -20.45
CA SER A 212 6.37 -3.93 -20.13
C SER A 212 6.52 -3.67 -18.63
N ARG A 213 5.50 -3.97 -17.80
CA ARG A 213 5.59 -3.84 -16.33
C ARG A 213 6.76 -4.60 -15.72
N CYS A 214 7.23 -5.70 -16.33
CA CYS A 214 8.38 -6.45 -15.84
C CYS A 214 9.66 -5.61 -15.81
N MET A 215 9.83 -4.70 -16.77
CA MET A 215 10.99 -3.80 -16.84
C MET A 215 10.97 -2.75 -15.74
N TYR A 216 9.78 -2.36 -15.29
CA TYR A 216 9.60 -1.28 -14.33
C TYR A 216 9.53 -1.78 -12.89
N LEU A 217 8.90 -2.93 -12.67
CA LEU A 217 8.70 -3.52 -11.34
C LEU A 217 9.79 -4.55 -10.96
N GLY A 218 10.61 -4.99 -11.93
CA GLY A 218 11.59 -6.05 -11.71
C GLY A 218 10.97 -7.43 -11.49
N MET A 219 9.68 -7.61 -11.77
CA MET A 219 8.99 -8.90 -11.72
C MET A 219 9.34 -9.79 -12.92
N SER A 220 9.24 -11.10 -12.75
CA SER A 220 9.38 -12.05 -13.85
C SER A 220 8.20 -11.96 -14.83
N LYS A 221 8.47 -12.23 -16.12
CA LYS A 221 7.44 -12.19 -17.18
C LYS A 221 6.29 -13.17 -16.96
N ASP A 222 6.52 -14.24 -16.20
CA ASP A 222 5.56 -15.32 -15.95
C ASP A 222 4.85 -15.17 -14.60
N GLU A 223 5.23 -14.18 -13.78
CA GLU A 223 4.54 -13.89 -12.52
C GLU A 223 3.18 -13.20 -12.75
N VAL A 224 2.23 -13.48 -11.87
CA VAL A 224 0.96 -12.74 -11.77
C VAL A 224 1.19 -11.50 -10.92
N LEU A 225 0.87 -10.32 -11.43
CA LEU A 225 0.97 -9.08 -10.66
C LEU A 225 -0.25 -8.98 -9.73
N VAL A 226 -0.03 -8.76 -8.44
CA VAL A 226 -1.08 -8.44 -7.46
C VAL A 226 -0.74 -7.11 -6.80
N PHE A 227 -1.66 -6.15 -6.84
CA PHE A 227 -1.43 -4.83 -6.27
C PHE A 227 -2.68 -4.17 -5.69
N GLY A 228 -2.53 -3.07 -4.95
CA GLY A 228 -3.59 -2.25 -4.37
C GLY A 228 -3.58 -0.82 -4.93
N HIS A 229 -3.60 0.19 -4.05
CA HIS A 229 -3.35 1.62 -4.29
C HIS A 229 -4.41 2.39 -5.08
N THR A 230 -5.01 1.78 -6.10
CA THR A 230 -6.03 2.45 -6.94
C THR A 230 -7.43 2.42 -6.34
N HIS A 231 -7.60 1.68 -5.24
CA HIS A 231 -8.86 1.41 -4.55
C HIS A 231 -9.96 0.78 -5.41
N ARG A 232 -9.62 0.20 -6.57
CA ARG A 232 -10.58 -0.45 -7.47
C ARG A 232 -10.22 -1.92 -7.67
N PRO A 233 -11.03 -2.85 -7.16
CA PRO A 233 -10.77 -4.26 -7.38
C PRO A 233 -10.96 -4.58 -8.87
N PHE A 234 -10.03 -5.37 -9.43
CA PHE A 234 -10.23 -6.01 -10.72
C PHE A 234 -9.37 -7.27 -10.82
N ASN A 235 -9.75 -8.17 -11.72
CA ASN A 235 -8.99 -9.38 -12.01
C ASN A 235 -8.98 -9.59 -13.52
N ASP A 236 -7.80 -9.62 -14.11
CA ASP A 236 -7.57 -9.89 -15.52
C ASP A 236 -6.63 -11.09 -15.67
N PRO A 237 -7.18 -12.31 -15.74
CA PRO A 237 -6.40 -13.53 -15.93
C PRO A 237 -5.64 -13.58 -17.26
N GLN A 238 -6.12 -12.90 -18.30
CA GLN A 238 -5.47 -12.90 -19.62
C GLN A 238 -4.14 -12.14 -19.57
N ASN A 239 -4.15 -11.00 -18.87
CA ASN A 239 -2.96 -10.18 -18.66
C ASN A 239 -2.17 -10.56 -17.39
N ARG A 240 -2.62 -11.56 -16.63
CA ARG A 240 -2.02 -12.05 -15.37
C ARG A 240 -1.84 -10.91 -14.36
N VAL A 241 -2.94 -10.24 -14.03
CA VAL A 241 -2.94 -9.14 -13.07
C VAL A 241 -4.22 -9.14 -12.23
N ALA A 242 -4.11 -8.82 -10.95
CA ALA A 242 -5.23 -8.56 -10.07
C ALA A 242 -4.97 -7.32 -9.21
N ASN A 243 -6.01 -6.52 -8.96
CA ASN A 243 -6.01 -5.45 -7.99
C ASN A 243 -6.91 -5.83 -6.81
N THR A 244 -6.42 -5.68 -5.58
CA THR A 244 -7.14 -6.03 -4.35
C THR A 244 -8.28 -5.07 -4.04
N GLY A 245 -8.28 -3.87 -4.63
CA GLY A 245 -9.18 -2.78 -4.25
C GLY A 245 -8.80 -2.19 -2.91
N SER A 246 -9.80 -1.67 -2.18
CA SER A 246 -9.62 -1.07 -0.85
C SER A 246 -10.52 -1.72 0.19
N TRP A 247 -10.11 -1.63 1.45
CA TRP A 247 -10.99 -1.82 2.59
C TRP A 247 -11.87 -0.57 2.75
N ASN A 248 -13.18 -0.73 2.78
CA ASN A 248 -14.12 0.37 2.57
C ASN A 248 -13.88 1.53 3.57
N LYS A 249 -13.61 2.74 3.06
CA LYS A 249 -13.60 4.02 3.80
C LYS A 249 -14.44 5.13 3.15
N ASP A 250 -15.26 4.82 2.12
CA ASP A 250 -16.14 5.76 1.41
C ASP A 250 -17.53 5.17 1.10
N SER A 251 -18.58 6.01 1.05
CA SER A 251 -19.94 5.52 0.80
C SER A 251 -20.02 4.83 -0.56
N GLY A 252 -20.50 3.57 -0.58
CA GLY A 252 -20.69 2.78 -1.81
C GLY A 252 -19.54 1.83 -2.17
N ARG A 253 -18.53 1.67 -1.30
CA ARG A 253 -17.49 0.66 -1.50
C ARG A 253 -17.75 -0.60 -0.69
N GLU A 254 -17.04 -1.65 -1.06
CA GLU A 254 -17.07 -2.97 -0.45
C GLU A 254 -15.75 -3.25 0.27
N TYR A 255 -15.76 -4.14 1.26
CA TYR A 255 -14.56 -4.59 1.95
C TYR A 255 -13.88 -5.67 1.12
N ASN A 256 -13.07 -5.25 0.14
CA ASN A 256 -12.51 -6.14 -0.86
C ASN A 256 -11.26 -6.87 -0.34
N TYR A 257 -11.12 -8.12 -0.73
CA TYR A 257 -9.89 -8.90 -0.57
C TYR A 257 -9.76 -9.93 -1.69
N LEU A 258 -8.58 -10.54 -1.83
CA LEU A 258 -8.35 -11.63 -2.77
C LEU A 258 -8.07 -12.92 -2.01
N GLU A 259 -8.57 -14.02 -2.56
CA GLU A 259 -8.26 -15.37 -2.11
C GLU A 259 -7.49 -16.08 -3.23
N ILE A 260 -6.34 -16.65 -2.91
CA ILE A 260 -5.50 -17.41 -3.84
C ILE A 260 -5.39 -18.84 -3.30
N ASP A 261 -5.95 -19.80 -4.04
CA ASP A 261 -5.85 -21.22 -3.72
C ASP A 261 -5.69 -22.03 -5.01
N LYS A 262 -4.64 -22.87 -5.05
CA LYS A 262 -4.31 -23.77 -6.16
C LYS A 262 -4.24 -23.04 -7.50
N GLY A 263 -3.52 -21.92 -7.54
CA GLY A 263 -3.33 -21.13 -8.76
C GLY A 263 -4.49 -20.17 -9.09
N LYS A 264 -5.64 -20.28 -8.40
CA LYS A 264 -6.84 -19.51 -8.73
C LYS A 264 -6.96 -18.26 -7.85
N ILE A 265 -6.97 -17.08 -8.49
CA ILE A 265 -7.33 -15.81 -7.85
C ILE A 265 -8.84 -15.62 -7.87
N THR A 266 -9.44 -15.45 -6.70
CA THR A 266 -10.87 -15.16 -6.53
C THR A 266 -11.05 -13.84 -5.77
N PRO A 267 -11.59 -12.78 -6.40
CA PRO A 267 -12.01 -11.59 -5.68
C PRO A 267 -13.16 -11.88 -4.74
N GLN A 268 -13.08 -11.36 -3.53
CA GLN A 268 -14.06 -11.57 -2.47
C GLN A 268 -14.46 -10.24 -1.82
N ILE A 269 -15.67 -10.22 -1.28
CA ILE A 269 -16.24 -9.08 -0.55
C ILE A 269 -16.61 -9.54 0.84
N TRP A 270 -15.97 -8.95 1.86
CA TRP A 270 -16.36 -9.12 3.24
C TRP A 270 -17.63 -8.32 3.54
N LYS A 271 -18.55 -8.90 4.33
CA LYS A 271 -19.87 -8.33 4.64
C LYS A 271 -20.05 -8.08 6.12
#